data_AF-A0A8B7N891-F1
#
_entry.id   AF-A0A8B7N891-F1
#
_cell.length_a   1.000
_cell.length_b   1.000
_cell.length_c   1.000
_cell.angle_alpha   90.00
_cell.angle_beta   90.00
_cell.angle_gamma   90.00
#
_symmetry.space_group_name_H-M   'P 1'
#
loop_
_entity.id
_entity.type
_entity.pdbx_description
1 polymer ?
#
loop_
_entity_poly.entity_id
_entity_poly.type
_entity_poly.pdbx_seq_one_letter_code
_entity_poly.pdbx_strand_id
1 'polypeptide(L)'
;MEHQEHIPLTNVHERKNILLVLTNTMAENSKLAPDVDLHRIARMTEGFSAAYLEALVRAAVSHALWRHIKFDGQKMTADPEAGENIKVTQADFYDALEKDVKPNEVHCRRR
;
A
#
# COMPACT_ATOMS: atom_id res chain seq x y z
N MET A 1 10.91 -16.69 -23.71
CA MET A 1 9.73 -15.87 -24.07
C MET A 1 8.98 -15.67 -22.78
N GLU A 2 9.21 -14.51 -22.17
CA GLU A 2 8.67 -14.16 -20.86
C GLU A 2 7.17 -13.91 -21.08
N HIS A 3 6.32 -14.72 -20.44
CA HIS A 3 4.88 -14.57 -20.53
C HIS A 3 4.52 -13.20 -19.96
N GLN A 4 4.39 -12.21 -20.83
CA GLN A 4 3.79 -10.92 -20.47
C GLN A 4 2.28 -11.16 -20.42
N GLU A 5 1.85 -11.73 -19.31
CA GLU A 5 0.46 -11.89 -18.92
C GLU A 5 -0.19 -10.50 -18.92
N HIS A 6 -0.90 -10.23 -20.00
CA HIS A 6 -1.73 -9.04 -20.16
C HIS A 6 -2.93 -9.20 -19.23
N ILE A 7 -2.74 -8.83 -17.96
CA ILE A 7 -3.82 -8.75 -16.99
C ILE A 7 -4.78 -7.67 -17.50
N PRO A 8 -6.04 -8.00 -17.85
CA PRO A 8 -6.99 -7.02 -18.33
C PRO A 8 -7.12 -5.89 -17.30
N LEU A 9 -7.41 -4.67 -17.76
CA LEU A 9 -7.69 -3.51 -16.92
C LEU A 9 -8.72 -3.91 -15.86
N THR A 10 -8.22 -4.21 -14.66
CA THR A 10 -9.01 -4.82 -13.59
C THR A 10 -10.07 -3.81 -13.18
N ASN A 11 -11.33 -4.22 -13.08
CA ASN A 11 -12.41 -3.28 -12.76
C ASN A 11 -12.24 -2.73 -11.33
N VAL A 12 -12.86 -1.60 -10.99
CA VAL A 12 -12.77 -1.01 -9.62
C VAL A 12 -13.11 -2.05 -8.56
N HIS A 13 -14.10 -2.92 -8.84
CA HIS A 13 -14.52 -3.99 -7.94
C HIS A 13 -13.45 -5.07 -7.74
N GLU A 14 -12.74 -5.46 -8.81
CA GLU A 14 -11.69 -6.46 -8.71
C GLU A 14 -10.48 -5.91 -7.96
N ARG A 15 -10.09 -4.65 -8.24
CA ARG A 15 -9.04 -3.96 -7.48
C ARG A 15 -9.39 -3.87 -6.00
N LYS A 16 -10.64 -3.55 -5.69
CA LYS A 16 -11.14 -3.56 -4.31
C LYS A 16 -11.01 -4.96 -3.68
N ASN A 17 -11.34 -6.02 -4.41
CA ASN A 17 -11.24 -7.39 -3.89
C ASN A 17 -9.79 -7.82 -3.66
N ILE A 18 -8.88 -7.45 -4.56
CA ILE A 18 -7.43 -7.67 -4.39
C ILE A 18 -6.94 -6.91 -3.15
N LEU A 19 -7.26 -5.62 -3.02
CA LEU A 19 -6.93 -4.82 -1.84
C LEU A 19 -7.52 -5.43 -0.57
N LEU A 20 -8.74 -5.97 -0.61
CA LEU A 20 -9.37 -6.65 0.51
C LEU A 20 -8.59 -7.89 0.94
N VAL A 21 -8.19 -8.75 0.00
CA VAL A 21 -7.36 -9.94 0.28
C VAL A 21 -6.00 -9.54 0.86
N LEU A 22 -5.35 -8.53 0.28
CA LEU A 22 -4.04 -8.04 0.74
C LEU A 22 -4.11 -7.43 2.14
N THR A 23 -5.19 -6.71 2.43
CA THR A 23 -5.43 -6.10 3.75
C THR A 23 -6.07 -7.06 4.74
N ASN A 24 -6.57 -8.23 4.31
CA ASN A 24 -7.19 -9.22 5.19
C ASN A 24 -6.21 -9.65 6.29
N THR A 25 -5.00 -10.05 5.92
CA THR A 25 -3.95 -10.41 6.88
C THR A 25 -3.66 -9.26 7.86
N MET A 26 -3.74 -8.01 7.41
CA MET A 26 -3.50 -6.83 8.25
C MET A 26 -4.67 -6.56 9.19
N ALA A 27 -5.90 -6.76 8.72
CA ALA A 27 -7.13 -6.62 9.47
C ALA A 27 -7.23 -7.72 10.55
N GLU A 28 -6.87 -8.95 10.24
CA GLU A 28 -6.78 -10.07 11.20
C GLU A 28 -5.79 -9.77 12.33
N ASN A 29 -4.69 -9.11 12.01
CA ASN A 29 -3.69 -8.67 12.99
C ASN A 29 -4.08 -7.35 13.70
N SER A 30 -5.31 -6.83 13.49
CA SER A 30 -5.78 -5.53 14.03
C SER A 30 -4.87 -4.34 13.69
N LYS A 31 -4.13 -4.43 12.58
CA LYS A 31 -3.23 -3.40 12.08
C LYS A 31 -3.87 -2.48 11.04
N LEU A 32 -5.15 -2.68 10.71
CA LEU A 32 -5.91 -1.81 9.80
C LEU A 32 -6.83 -0.88 10.59
N ALA A 33 -6.79 0.42 10.31
CA ALA A 33 -7.72 1.37 10.93
C ALA A 33 -9.13 1.24 10.32
N PRO A 34 -10.20 1.43 11.12
CA PRO A 34 -11.58 1.39 10.63
C PRO A 34 -11.94 2.54 9.67
N ASP A 35 -11.11 3.57 9.63
CA ASP A 35 -11.24 4.74 8.74
C ASP A 35 -10.79 4.44 7.29
N VAL A 36 -10.16 3.29 7.03
CA VAL A 36 -9.63 2.95 5.70
C VAL A 36 -10.75 2.55 4.74
N ASP A 37 -11.05 3.43 3.79
CA ASP A 37 -11.97 3.13 2.69
C ASP A 37 -11.25 2.54 1.47
N LEU A 38 -11.26 1.21 1.35
CA LEU A 38 -10.65 0.49 0.22
C LEU A 38 -11.31 0.81 -1.13
N HIS A 39 -12.58 1.21 -1.14
CA HIS A 39 -13.30 1.52 -2.37
C HIS A 39 -12.79 2.83 -3.00
N ARG A 40 -12.52 3.84 -2.17
CA ARG A 40 -11.93 5.10 -2.59
C ARG A 40 -10.50 4.92 -3.09
N ILE A 41 -9.71 4.06 -2.44
CA ILE A 41 -8.36 3.70 -2.89
C ILE A 41 -8.42 3.00 -4.26
N ALA A 42 -9.30 2.00 -4.43
CA ALA A 42 -9.45 1.25 -5.68
C ALA A 42 -9.86 2.13 -6.88
N ARG A 43 -10.58 3.23 -6.63
CA ARG A 43 -10.91 4.24 -7.64
C ARG A 43 -9.71 5.10 -8.05
N MET A 44 -8.78 5.36 -7.14
CA MET A 44 -7.60 6.17 -7.41
C MET A 44 -6.48 5.37 -8.08
N THR A 45 -6.44 4.06 -7.85
CA THR A 45 -5.47 3.13 -8.44
C THR A 45 -5.95 2.55 -9.77
N GLU A 46 -6.52 3.37 -10.65
CA GLU A 46 -6.97 2.90 -11.96
C GLU A 46 -5.80 2.52 -12.86
N GLY A 47 -5.88 1.33 -13.48
CA GLY A 47 -4.80 0.80 -14.33
C GLY A 47 -3.66 0.13 -13.56
N PHE A 48 -3.76 -0.01 -12.23
CA PHE A 48 -2.75 -0.69 -11.43
C PHE A 48 -2.90 -2.21 -11.56
N SER A 49 -1.77 -2.91 -11.69
CA SER A 49 -1.75 -4.36 -11.61
C SER A 49 -1.79 -4.85 -10.16
N ALA A 50 -2.08 -6.13 -9.95
CA ALA A 50 -2.12 -6.74 -8.62
C ALA A 50 -0.81 -6.53 -7.83
N ALA A 51 0.35 -6.61 -8.51
CA ALA A 51 1.65 -6.36 -7.89
C ALA A 51 1.82 -4.92 -7.40
N TYR A 52 1.31 -3.92 -8.15
CA TYR A 52 1.32 -2.52 -7.71
C TYR A 52 0.37 -2.29 -6.53
N LEU A 53 -0.79 -2.95 -6.51
CA LEU A 53 -1.69 -2.89 -5.36
C LEU A 53 -1.04 -3.48 -4.12
N GLU A 54 -0.36 -4.62 -4.24
CA GLU A 54 0.40 -5.22 -3.12
C GLU A 54 1.53 -4.30 -2.64
N ALA A 55 2.31 -3.74 -3.56
CA ALA A 55 3.36 -2.78 -3.23
C ALA A 55 2.80 -1.56 -2.49
N LEU A 56 1.64 -1.05 -2.92
CA LEU A 56 0.96 0.07 -2.26
C LEU A 56 0.60 -0.25 -0.81
N VAL A 57 -0.02 -1.42 -0.56
CA VAL A 57 -0.39 -1.82 0.81
C VAL A 57 0.88 -1.99 1.66
N ARG A 58 1.94 -2.59 1.12
CA ARG A 58 3.23 -2.71 1.81
C ARG A 58 3.85 -1.36 2.14
N ALA A 59 3.84 -0.42 1.19
CA ALA A 59 4.34 0.93 1.39
C ALA A 59 3.55 1.66 2.48
N ALA A 60 2.22 1.56 2.48
CA ALA A 60 1.37 2.15 3.52
C ALA A 60 1.69 1.57 4.93
N VAL A 61 1.92 0.26 5.04
CA VAL A 61 2.37 -0.36 6.30
C VAL A 61 3.73 0.17 6.72
N SER A 62 4.68 0.25 5.78
CA SER A 62 5.99 0.82 6.06
C SER A 62 5.83 2.25 6.54
N HIS A 63 5.06 3.11 5.86
CA HIS A 63 4.79 4.49 6.28
C HIS A 63 4.23 4.57 7.71
N ALA A 64 3.24 3.74 8.02
CA ALA A 64 2.70 3.66 9.37
C ALA A 64 3.80 3.30 10.38
N LEU A 65 4.67 2.33 10.06
CA LEU A 65 5.80 1.95 10.89
C LEU A 65 6.83 3.08 11.03
N TRP A 66 7.19 3.78 9.96
CA TRP A 66 8.13 4.92 9.98
C TRP A 66 7.64 6.04 10.90
N ARG A 67 6.33 6.28 11.00
CA ARG A 67 5.77 7.25 11.97
C ARG A 67 6.02 6.86 13.43
N HIS A 68 6.16 5.56 13.69
CA HIS A 68 6.36 5.01 15.03
C HIS A 68 7.82 4.69 15.36
N ILE A 69 8.70 4.70 14.36
CA ILE A 69 10.15 4.58 14.58
C ILE A 69 10.69 5.96 14.92
N LYS A 70 11.28 6.11 16.11
CA LYS A 70 12.03 7.31 16.45
C LYS A 70 13.48 7.15 16.00
N PHE A 71 13.98 8.16 15.31
CA PHE A 71 15.37 8.23 14.90
C PHE A 71 16.12 9.18 15.83
N ASP A 72 16.91 8.65 16.74
CA ASP A 72 17.74 9.43 17.68
C ASP A 72 19.19 9.48 17.17
N GLY A 73 19.40 9.97 15.95
CA GLY A 73 20.71 10.27 15.34
C GLY A 73 21.65 9.08 15.03
N GLN A 74 21.67 8.04 15.86
CA GLN A 74 22.55 6.86 15.77
C GLN A 74 21.80 5.54 16.01
N LYS A 75 20.60 5.57 16.60
CA LYS A 75 19.77 4.39 16.82
C LYS A 75 18.36 4.60 16.30
N MET A 76 17.86 3.60 15.57
CA MET A 76 16.44 3.39 15.38
C MET A 76 15.91 2.66 16.60
N THR A 77 15.11 3.35 17.40
CA THR A 77 14.32 2.73 18.46
C THR A 77 12.86 2.70 18.03
N ALA A 78 12.32 1.49 17.91
CA ALA A 78 10.88 1.31 17.80
C ALA A 78 10.27 1.62 19.17
N ASP A 79 9.23 2.44 19.19
CA ASP A 79 8.49 2.68 20.42
C ASP A 79 7.86 1.35 20.89
N PRO A 80 8.07 0.92 22.14
CA PRO A 80 7.58 -0.38 22.61
C PRO A 80 6.04 -0.47 22.56
N GLU A 81 5.33 0.64 22.68
CA GLU A 81 3.87 0.69 22.55
C GLU A 81 3.40 0.69 21.09
N ALA A 82 4.27 1.06 20.15
CA ALA A 82 3.93 1.02 18.74
C ALA A 82 3.79 -0.41 18.22
N GLY A 83 4.63 -1.36 18.66
CA GLY A 83 4.59 -2.74 18.17
C GLY A 83 3.20 -3.38 18.20
N GLU A 84 2.46 -3.11 19.27
CA GLU A 84 1.10 -3.61 19.49
C GLU A 84 0.00 -2.73 18.89
N ASN A 85 0.20 -1.40 18.80
CA ASN A 85 -0.86 -0.48 18.37
C ASN A 85 -0.61 0.18 17.00
N ILE A 86 0.38 -0.28 16.21
CA ILE A 86 0.57 0.16 14.82
C ILE A 86 -0.71 -0.11 14.03
N LYS A 87 -1.37 0.96 13.62
CA LYS A 87 -2.53 0.93 12.74
C LYS A 87 -2.23 1.73 11.48
N VAL A 88 -2.43 1.09 10.34
CA VAL A 88 -2.38 1.74 9.03
C VAL A 88 -3.67 2.53 8.87
N THR A 89 -3.51 3.84 8.71
CA THR A 89 -4.59 4.80 8.52
C THR A 89 -4.79 5.11 7.05
N GLN A 90 -5.95 5.69 6.70
CA GLN A 90 -6.22 6.07 5.31
C GLN A 90 -5.15 7.06 4.79
N ALA A 91 -4.64 7.93 5.67
CA ALA A 91 -3.56 8.87 5.35
C ALA A 91 -2.27 8.17 4.87
N ASP A 92 -1.92 7.00 5.43
CA ASP A 92 -0.71 6.26 5.00
C ASP A 92 -0.85 5.73 3.58
N PHE A 93 -2.06 5.30 3.20
CA PHE A 93 -2.36 4.91 1.82
C PHE A 93 -2.27 6.09 0.86
N TYR A 94 -2.77 7.26 1.26
CA TYR A 94 -2.63 8.48 0.46
C TYR A 94 -1.18 8.92 0.30
N ASP A 95 -0.39 8.87 1.37
CA ASP A 95 1.02 9.23 1.35
C ASP A 95 1.81 8.25 0.45
N ALA A 96 1.53 6.95 0.56
CA ALA A 96 2.11 5.93 -0.32
C ALA A 96 1.69 6.12 -1.79
N LEU A 97 0.43 6.49 -2.07
CA LEU A 97 -0.01 6.82 -3.43
C LEU A 97 0.74 8.04 -3.99
N GLU A 98 0.97 9.07 -3.17
CA GLU A 98 1.66 10.29 -3.62
C GLU A 98 3.17 10.11 -3.78
N LYS A 99 3.80 9.32 -2.90
CA LYS A 99 5.25 9.17 -2.83
C LYS A 99 5.79 7.98 -3.62
N ASP A 100 5.17 6.82 -3.51
CA ASP A 100 5.63 5.59 -4.18
C ASP A 100 4.94 5.38 -5.53
N VAL A 101 3.69 5.81 -5.65
CA VAL A 101 2.89 5.60 -6.87
C VAL A 101 2.46 6.90 -7.53
N LYS A 102 3.39 7.87 -7.56
CA LYS A 102 3.32 8.86 -8.63
C LYS A 102 3.33 8.11 -9.95
N PRO A 103 2.40 8.38 -10.88
CA PRO A 103 2.49 7.88 -12.23
C PRO A 103 3.72 8.54 -12.86
N ASN A 104 4.87 7.94 -12.62
CA ASN A 104 6.05 8.09 -13.43
C ASN A 104 5.65 7.56 -14.79
N GLU A 105 5.23 8.51 -15.62
CA GLU A 105 5.32 8.51 -17.07
C GLU A 105 6.01 7.26 -17.57
N VAL A 106 5.19 6.39 -18.17
CA VAL A 106 5.53 5.43 -19.21
C VAL A 106 6.99 5.59 -19.66
N HIS A 107 7.92 4.98 -18.92
CA HIS A 107 9.24 4.76 -19.45
C HIS A 107 9.04 3.60 -20.41
N CYS A 108 8.61 3.96 -21.62
CA CYS A 108 8.89 3.19 -22.81
C CYS A 108 10.42 3.04 -22.84
N ARG A 109 10.95 2.05 -22.12
CA ARG A 109 12.28 1.54 -22.40
C ARG A 109 12.15 0.83 -23.73
N ARG A 110 12.28 1.62 -24.81
CA ARG A 110 12.83 1.14 -26.07
C ARG A 110 14.17 0.51 -25.74
N ARG A 111 14.22 -0.82 -25.75
CA ARG A 111 15.19 -1.58 -26.55
C ARG A 111 14.87 -3.06 -26.50
#